data_AF-A0AAQ1G6J5-F1
#
_entry.id   AF-A0AAQ1G6J5-F1
#
_cell.length_a   1.000
_cell.length_b   1.000
_cell.length_c   1.000
_cell.angle_alpha   90.00
_cell.angle_beta   90.00
_cell.angle_gamma   90.00
#
_symmetry.space_group_name_H-M   'P 1'
#
loop_
_entity.id
_entity.type
_entity.pdbx_description
1 polymer ?
#
loop_
_entity_poly.entity_id
_entity_poly.type
_entity_poly.pdbx_seq_one_letter_code
_entity_poly.pdbx_strand_id
1 'polypeptide(L)'
;MKAELKALWSPATAWGWRSAWKQWLRLADESAISALKQFAKRLKGYWRGILSRVRWPMHTGQLEGINNRIKVIKRMAYGYRDSEFFFMKIKNDFPGNP
;
A
#
# COMPACT_ATOMS: atom_id res chain seq x y z
N MET A 1 -9.91 16.35 3.43
CA MET A 1 -9.24 15.49 2.42
C MET A 1 -8.55 14.24 2.96
N LYS A 2 -7.65 14.27 3.96
CA LYS A 2 -7.03 13.03 4.51
C LYS A 2 -8.05 12.12 5.22
N ALA A 3 -8.92 12.69 6.05
CA ALA A 3 -9.96 11.95 6.76
C ALA A 3 -11.01 11.35 5.80
N GLU A 4 -11.42 12.10 4.78
CA GLU A 4 -12.36 11.62 3.74
C GLU A 4 -11.78 10.46 2.93
N LEU A 5 -10.48 10.51 2.62
CA LEU A 5 -9.81 9.38 1.97
C LEU A 5 -9.84 8.15 2.89
N LYS A 6 -9.56 8.30 4.19
CA LYS A 6 -9.65 7.20 5.18
C LYS A 6 -11.05 6.61 5.27
N ALA A 7 -12.10 7.41 5.09
CA ALA A 7 -13.48 6.93 5.11
C ALA A 7 -13.80 5.92 3.99
N LEU A 8 -13.00 5.89 2.91
CA LEU A 8 -13.13 4.89 1.83
C LEU A 8 -12.88 3.45 2.28
N TRP A 9 -12.29 3.23 3.46
CA TRP A 9 -12.02 1.90 4.00
C TRP A 9 -13.17 1.31 4.83
N SER A 10 -14.20 2.09 5.16
CA SER A 10 -15.36 1.60 5.94
C SER A 10 -16.72 1.77 5.23
N PRO A 11 -16.87 1.45 3.92
CA PRO A 11 -18.15 1.64 3.25
C PRO A 11 -19.15 0.54 3.60
N ALA A 12 -20.40 0.92 3.87
CA ALA A 12 -21.49 -0.03 4.08
C ALA A 12 -21.93 -0.75 2.78
N THR A 13 -21.70 -0.13 1.60
CA THR A 13 -22.11 -0.69 0.29
C THR A 13 -21.16 -0.28 -0.85
N ALA A 14 -21.12 -1.08 -1.92
CA ALA A 14 -20.30 -0.80 -3.12
C ALA A 14 -20.68 0.53 -3.81
N TRP A 15 -21.97 0.88 -3.81
CA TRP A 15 -22.47 2.16 -4.32
C TRP A 15 -22.03 3.33 -3.46
N GLY A 16 -22.10 3.18 -2.12
CA GLY A 16 -21.60 4.18 -1.18
C GLY A 16 -20.10 4.45 -1.37
N TRP A 17 -19.30 3.40 -1.55
CA TRP A 17 -17.88 3.54 -1.87
C TRP A 17 -17.65 4.32 -3.18
N ARG A 18 -18.38 3.97 -4.25
CA ARG A 18 -18.24 4.62 -5.56
C ARG A 18 -18.61 6.10 -5.51
N SER A 19 -19.63 6.45 -4.74
CA SER A 19 -20.05 7.84 -4.53
C SER A 19 -18.97 8.63 -3.78
N ALA A 20 -18.51 8.10 -2.63
CA ALA A 20 -17.46 8.72 -1.83
C ALA A 20 -16.15 8.88 -2.62
N TRP A 21 -15.78 7.90 -3.45
CA TRP A 21 -14.62 7.95 -4.32
C TRP A 21 -14.71 9.08 -5.36
N LYS A 22 -15.86 9.20 -6.04
CA LYS A 22 -16.08 10.28 -7.02
C LYS A 22 -16.07 11.66 -6.36
N GLN A 23 -16.71 11.77 -5.19
CA GLN A 23 -16.74 13.02 -4.42
C GLN A 23 -15.34 13.43 -4.00
N TRP A 24 -14.53 12.51 -3.47
CA TRP A 24 -13.15 12.79 -3.09
C TRP A 24 -12.28 13.22 -4.28
N LEU A 25 -12.41 12.55 -5.43
CA LEU A 25 -11.69 12.96 -6.65
C LEU A 25 -12.07 14.36 -7.10
N ARG A 26 -13.36 14.72 -7.00
CA ARG A 26 -13.85 16.06 -7.34
C ARG A 26 -13.26 17.11 -6.39
N LEU A 27 -13.33 16.88 -5.08
CA LEU A 27 -12.75 17.78 -4.08
C LEU A 27 -11.23 17.95 -4.25
N ALA A 28 -10.53 16.86 -4.59
CA ALA A 28 -9.10 16.92 -4.86
C ALA A 28 -8.77 17.74 -6.12
N ASP A 29 -9.60 17.67 -7.17
CA ASP A 29 -9.41 18.42 -8.41
C ASP A 29 -9.81 19.90 -8.28
N GLU A 30 -10.85 20.20 -7.49
CA GLU A 30 -11.26 21.55 -7.12
C GLU A 30 -10.29 22.19 -6.11
N SER A 31 -9.47 21.40 -5.41
CA SER A 31 -8.45 21.92 -4.51
C SER A 31 -7.42 22.78 -5.28
N ALA A 32 -7.03 23.93 -4.75
CA ALA A 32 -5.96 24.74 -5.35
C ALA A 32 -4.54 24.12 -5.16
N ILE A 33 -4.45 22.87 -4.69
CA ILE A 33 -3.20 22.22 -4.29
C ILE A 33 -2.71 21.33 -5.44
N SER A 34 -1.72 21.81 -6.20
CA SER A 34 -1.15 21.10 -7.36
C SER A 34 -0.67 19.68 -7.02
N ALA A 35 0.01 19.51 -5.88
CA ALA A 35 0.48 18.21 -5.39
C ALA A 35 -0.67 17.22 -5.17
N LEU A 36 -1.81 17.72 -4.68
CA LEU A 36 -2.98 16.89 -4.41
C LEU A 36 -3.70 16.47 -5.69
N LYS A 37 -3.83 17.38 -6.66
CA LYS A 37 -4.36 17.05 -8.00
C LYS A 37 -3.52 15.97 -8.67
N GLN A 38 -2.19 16.10 -8.62
CA GLN A 38 -1.29 15.13 -9.22
C GLN A 38 -1.38 13.77 -8.51
N PHE A 39 -1.49 13.77 -7.18
CA PHE A 39 -1.73 12.56 -6.40
C PHE A 39 -3.05 11.88 -6.78
N ALA A 40 -4.16 12.64 -6.84
CA ALA A 40 -5.47 12.13 -7.22
C ALA A 40 -5.47 11.54 -8.64
N LYS A 41 -4.79 12.20 -9.60
CA LYS A 41 -4.65 11.70 -10.98
C LYS A 41 -3.94 10.34 -11.03
N ARG A 42 -2.87 10.16 -10.25
CA ARG A 42 -2.17 8.86 -10.13
C ARG A 42 -3.06 7.83 -9.45
N LEU A 43 -3.68 8.19 -8.33
CA LEU A 43 -4.53 7.28 -7.54
C LEU A 43 -5.76 6.79 -8.32
N LYS A 44 -6.27 7.61 -9.26
CA LYS A 44 -7.38 7.27 -10.14
C LYS A 44 -7.18 5.95 -10.90
N GLY A 45 -5.96 5.63 -11.31
CA GLY A 45 -5.65 4.37 -12.01
C GLY A 45 -5.68 3.14 -11.10
N TYR A 46 -5.41 3.31 -9.81
CA TYR A 46 -5.28 2.22 -8.83
C TYR A 46 -6.59 1.89 -8.10
N TRP A 47 -7.72 2.49 -8.49
CA TRP A 47 -9.01 2.34 -7.82
C TRP A 47 -9.44 0.87 -7.63
N ARG A 48 -9.08 -0.01 -8.57
CA ARG A 48 -9.37 -1.45 -8.49
C ARG A 48 -8.68 -2.08 -7.28
N GLY A 49 -7.41 -1.77 -7.04
CA GLY A 49 -6.68 -2.30 -5.90
C GLY A 49 -7.23 -1.80 -4.55
N ILE A 50 -7.64 -0.53 -4.51
CA ILE A 50 -8.29 0.06 -3.32
C ILE A 50 -9.61 -0.66 -3.04
N LEU A 51 -10.45 -0.86 -4.06
CA LEU A 51 -11.72 -1.58 -3.93
C LEU A 51 -11.52 -3.05 -3.54
N SER A 52 -10.52 -3.73 -4.13
CA SER A 52 -10.19 -5.11 -3.77
C SER A 52 -9.83 -5.24 -2.29
N ARG A 53 -9.11 -4.28 -1.70
CA ARG A 53 -8.80 -4.27 -0.27
C ARG A 53 -10.01 -4.03 0.64
N VAL A 54 -11.01 -3.29 0.16
CA VAL A 54 -12.28 -3.13 0.89
C VAL A 54 -13.07 -4.44 0.91
N ARG A 55 -13.09 -5.16 -0.22
CA ARG A 55 -13.80 -6.44 -0.33
C ARG A 55 -13.09 -7.57 0.41
N TRP A 56 -11.76 -7.61 0.35
CA TRP A 56 -10.93 -8.61 0.98
C TRP A 56 -9.96 -7.89 1.91
N PRO A 57 -10.12 -7.98 3.24
CA PRO A 57 -9.22 -7.35 4.19
C PRO A 57 -7.86 -8.07 4.21
N MET A 58 -7.09 -7.90 3.13
CA MET A 58 -5.69 -8.29 3.06
C MET A 58 -4.86 -7.25 3.79
N HIS A 59 -4.17 -7.69 4.84
CA HIS A 59 -3.25 -6.87 5.61
C HIS A 59 -1.84 -6.97 5.02
N THR A 60 -1.23 -5.84 4.66
CA THR A 60 0.16 -5.80 4.17
C THR A 60 1.18 -5.85 5.29
N GLY A 61 0.79 -5.77 6.57
CA GLY A 61 1.75 -5.64 7.66
C GLY A 61 2.69 -6.83 7.85
N GLN A 62 2.27 -8.06 7.50
CA GLN A 62 3.20 -9.20 7.52
C GLN A 62 4.26 -9.04 6.42
N LEU A 63 3.86 -8.69 5.20
CA LEU A 63 4.78 -8.41 4.09
C LEU A 63 5.70 -7.22 4.40
N GLU A 64 5.17 -6.16 5.01
CA GLU A 64 5.96 -5.00 5.45
C GLU A 64 6.96 -5.38 6.54
N GLY A 65 6.55 -6.21 7.50
CA GLY A 65 7.42 -6.75 8.55
C GLY A 65 8.58 -7.54 7.97
N ILE A 66 8.30 -8.46 7.05
CA ILE A 66 9.31 -9.25 6.32
C ILE A 66 10.25 -8.30 5.56
N ASN A 67 9.71 -7.34 4.80
CA ASN A 67 10.52 -6.37 4.04
C ASN A 67 11.43 -5.53 4.94
N ASN A 68 10.95 -5.12 6.12
CA ASN A 68 11.76 -4.37 7.08
C ASN A 68 12.88 -5.23 7.67
N ARG A 69 12.60 -6.47 8.01
CA ARG A 69 13.61 -7.42 8.52
C ARG A 69 14.67 -7.74 7.47
N ILE A 70 14.29 -7.94 6.21
CA ILE A 70 15.24 -8.08 5.09
C ILE A 70 16.13 -6.83 4.95
N LYS A 71 15.56 -5.63 5.06
CA LYS A 71 16.34 -4.38 5.05
C LYS A 71 17.33 -4.30 6.20
N VAL A 72 16.96 -4.77 7.39
CA VAL A 72 17.89 -4.85 8.55
C VAL A 72 19.03 -5.83 8.25
N ILE A 73 18.74 -7.03 7.76
CA ILE A 73 19.75 -8.03 7.37
C ILE A 73 20.74 -7.44 6.35
N LYS A 74 20.23 -6.69 5.37
CA LYS A 74 21.07 -5.99 4.37
C LYS A 74 21.97 -4.92 5.00
N ARG A 75 21.46 -4.12 5.94
CA ARG A 75 22.23 -3.06 6.62
C ARG A 75 23.32 -3.63 7.54
N MET A 76 23.00 -4.69 8.29
CA MET A 76 23.94 -5.33 9.21
C MET A 76 25.16 -5.94 8.50
N ALA A 77 24.99 -6.39 7.26
CA ALA A 77 26.07 -6.99 6.49
C ALA A 77 26.99 -5.97 5.80
N TYR A 78 26.72 -4.67 5.90
CA TYR A 78 27.45 -3.60 5.20
C TYR A 78 27.61 -3.85 3.68
N GLY A 79 26.65 -4.58 3.09
CA GLY A 79 26.63 -4.96 1.67
C GLY A 79 27.01 -6.42 1.44
N TYR A 80 26.11 -7.18 0.82
CA TYR A 80 26.40 -8.51 0.29
C TYR A 80 27.04 -8.37 -1.09
N ARG A 81 28.17 -9.03 -1.34
CA ARG A 81 28.79 -9.12 -2.67
C ARG A 81 28.10 -10.13 -3.57
N ASP A 82 27.49 -11.15 -2.96
CA ASP A 82 26.79 -12.22 -3.63
C ASP A 82 25.29 -12.18 -3.28
N SER A 83 24.46 -12.06 -4.31
CA SER A 83 23.00 -12.08 -4.18
C SER A 83 22.47 -13.46 -3.80
N GLU A 84 23.10 -14.56 -4.24
CA GLU A 84 22.64 -15.91 -3.89
C GLU A 84 22.78 -16.16 -2.40
N PHE A 85 23.93 -15.81 -1.82
CA PHE A 85 24.15 -15.89 -0.39
C PHE A 85 23.15 -15.01 0.40
N PHE A 86 22.84 -13.81 -0.11
CA PHE A 86 21.82 -12.96 0.50
C PHE A 86 20.43 -13.63 0.52
N PHE A 87 19.99 -14.22 -0.61
CA PHE A 87 18.71 -14.93 -0.66
C PHE A 87 18.70 -16.19 0.20
N MET A 88 19.82 -16.92 0.29
CA MET A 88 19.97 -18.05 1.20
C MET A 88 19.79 -17.61 2.66
N LYS A 89 20.37 -16.47 3.04
CA LYS A 89 20.20 -15.91 4.39
C LYS A 89 18.76 -15.50 4.68
N ILE A 90 18.06 -14.93 3.70
CA ILE A 90 16.63 -14.62 3.82
C ILE A 90 15.80 -15.90 4.00
N LYS A 91 16.00 -16.93 3.17
CA LYS A 91 15.28 -18.21 3.29
C LYS A 91 15.47 -18.86 4.68
N ASN A 92 16.67 -18.72 5.25
CA ASN A 92 16.94 -19.21 6.60
C ASN A 92 16.24 -18.40 7.71
N ASP A 93 16.07 -17.08 7.56
CA ASP A 93 15.36 -16.24 8.55
C ASP A 93 13.82 -16.36 8.40
N PHE A 94 13.33 -16.78 7.22
CA PHE A 94 11.92 -17.01 6.91
C PHE A 94 11.68 -18.39 6.29
N PRO A 95 11.71 -19.49 7.06
CA PRO A 95 11.55 -20.84 6.54
C PRO A 95 10.12 -21.16 6.02
N GLY A 96 9.17 -20.22 6.13
CA GLY A 96 7.75 -20.46 5.86
C GLY A 96 7.04 -21.10 7.06
N ASN A 97 5.70 -21.14 7.04
CA ASN A 97 4.99 -22.03 7.95
C ASN A 97 5.20 -23.47 7.46
N PRO A 98 5.40 -24.44 8.38
CA PRO A 98 5.47 -25.86 8.03
C PRO A 98 4.19 -26.35 7.34
#